data_AF-A0A0C2T912-F1
#
_entry.id   AF-A0A0C2T912-F1
#
_cell.length_a   1.000
_cell.length_b   1.000
_cell.length_c   1.000
_cell.angle_alpha   90.00
_cell.angle_beta   90.00
_cell.angle_gamma   90.00
#
_symmetry.space_group_name_H-M   'P 1'
#
loop_
_entity.id
_entity.type
_entity.pdbx_description
1 polymer ?
#
loop_
_entity_poly.entity_id
_entity_poly.type
_entity_poly.pdbx_seq_one_letter_code
_entity_poly.pdbx_strand_id
1 'polypeptide(L)'
;MTQANHDEEQLDYSQPLATLMRKDQHATHPTLESTYNPSLLARTSSLSADISHFLQLPEDAWKSHPIFVNLTTNMSPVLSAYIARLQLLSSASYTSASDGPTQLLSHAYVRYLADLGGGQMVRYVIATAYDLKGPLRPQIKANAADSNSSDQTLFSYGPVQGVTFYAFRSIHSNKPANQGEINRIKLWFKDGMNSAGEKLGIVGKRAILSEVKKAYELNGALLASLREPAASSVDHSDDSSVKPKPKPNTSASPVRIVIVLFAVYLAHFVWSTSVADLQWITSILTRRA
;
A
#
# COMPACT_ATOMS: atom_id res chain seq x y z
N MET A 1 13.92 11.94 46.87
CA MET A 1 14.61 11.47 45.65
C MET A 1 13.70 10.45 45.00
N THR A 2 12.86 10.89 44.07
CA THR A 2 11.85 10.04 43.43
C THR A 2 12.38 9.70 42.06
N GLN A 3 12.80 8.44 41.90
CA GLN A 3 13.36 7.92 40.67
C GLN A 3 12.20 7.63 39.72
N ALA A 4 12.09 8.43 38.66
CA ALA A 4 11.14 8.18 37.59
C ALA A 4 11.66 7.00 36.77
N ASN A 5 10.99 5.86 36.88
CA ASN A 5 11.11 4.77 35.92
C ASN A 5 10.53 5.27 34.59
N HIS A 6 11.40 5.62 33.64
CA HIS A 6 11.03 5.63 32.23
C HIS A 6 11.12 4.18 31.76
N ASP A 7 9.97 3.51 31.76
CA ASP A 7 9.79 2.34 30.92
C ASP A 7 9.88 2.84 29.47
N GLU A 8 11.04 2.64 28.83
CA GLU A 8 11.16 2.78 27.39
C GLU A 8 10.23 1.72 26.76
N GLU A 9 9.02 2.14 26.39
CA GLU A 9 8.12 1.34 25.57
C GLU A 9 8.84 1.03 24.26
N GLN A 10 9.37 -0.18 24.15
CA GLN A 10 10.13 -0.64 23.00
C GLN A 10 9.27 -0.44 21.75
N LEU A 11 9.71 0.47 20.89
CA LEU A 11 8.94 0.93 19.74
C LEU A 11 8.69 -0.26 18.78
N ASP A 12 7.44 -0.73 18.69
CA ASP A 12 7.10 -1.84 17.79
C ASP A 12 6.99 -1.33 16.35
N TYR A 13 8.12 -1.40 15.65
CA TYR A 13 8.25 -1.00 14.24
C TYR A 13 7.50 -1.92 13.26
N SER A 14 6.91 -3.02 13.72
CA SER A 14 6.23 -3.99 12.85
C SER A 14 4.77 -3.63 12.57
N GLN A 15 4.23 -2.60 13.21
CA GLN A 15 2.81 -2.27 13.14
C GLN A 15 2.43 -1.59 11.82
N PRO A 16 1.61 -2.22 10.97
CA PRO A 16 1.16 -1.61 9.72
C PRO A 16 0.29 -0.39 9.95
N LEU A 17 0.19 0.50 8.95
CA LEU A 17 -0.76 1.62 8.94
C LEU A 17 -2.17 1.17 9.33
N ALA A 18 -2.60 0.00 8.84
CA ALA A 18 -3.89 -0.57 9.18
C ALA A 18 -4.03 -0.88 10.68
N THR A 19 -2.97 -1.29 11.38
CA THR A 19 -3.01 -1.52 12.84
C THR A 19 -2.94 -0.20 13.62
N LEU A 20 -2.18 0.78 13.13
CA LEU A 20 -2.12 2.11 13.74
C LEU A 20 -3.46 2.84 13.63
N MET A 21 -4.14 2.75 12.47
CA MET A 21 -5.52 3.21 12.32
C MET A 21 -6.52 2.34 13.08
N ARG A 22 -6.23 1.04 13.26
CA ARG A 22 -7.12 0.09 13.95
C ARG A 22 -7.23 0.37 15.43
N LYS A 23 -6.16 0.84 16.12
CA LYS A 23 -6.16 1.04 17.58
C LYS A 23 -7.54 1.56 17.96
N ASP A 24 -8.33 0.79 18.72
CA ASP A 24 -9.78 1.00 18.85
C ASP A 24 -10.13 2.44 19.28
N GLN A 25 -9.18 3.10 19.94
CA GLN A 25 -9.18 4.52 20.25
C GLN A 25 -9.49 5.45 19.06
N HIS A 26 -9.15 5.08 17.82
CA HIS A 26 -9.30 5.90 16.59
C HIS A 26 -10.55 5.55 15.78
N ALA A 27 -11.19 4.40 16.05
CA ALA A 27 -12.33 3.92 15.28
C ALA A 27 -13.53 4.88 15.37
N THR A 28 -13.71 5.52 16.53
CA THR A 28 -14.75 6.51 16.82
C THR A 28 -14.26 7.95 16.62
N HIS A 29 -13.07 8.15 16.06
CA HIS A 29 -12.56 9.49 15.85
C HIS A 29 -13.38 10.19 14.75
N PRO A 30 -13.91 11.42 14.97
CA PRO A 30 -14.87 12.06 14.06
C PRO A 30 -14.43 12.18 12.60
N THR A 31 -13.12 12.23 12.35
CA THR A 31 -12.52 12.34 11.02
C THR A 31 -12.10 11.00 10.41
N LEU A 32 -12.02 9.93 11.19
CA LEU A 32 -11.62 8.60 10.72
C LEU A 32 -12.80 7.63 10.63
N GLU A 33 -13.82 7.79 11.47
CA GLU A 33 -14.96 6.88 11.62
C GLU A 33 -15.64 6.54 10.29
N SER A 34 -15.82 7.53 9.42
CA SER A 34 -16.50 7.38 8.12
C SER A 34 -15.69 6.61 7.09
N THR A 35 -14.39 6.41 7.34
CA THR A 35 -13.47 5.63 6.50
C THR A 35 -12.97 4.37 7.21
N TYR A 36 -13.42 4.13 8.45
CA TYR A 36 -12.98 3.02 9.26
C TYR A 36 -13.73 1.73 8.86
N ASN A 37 -13.05 0.87 8.09
CA ASN A 37 -13.54 -0.48 7.81
C ASN A 37 -12.36 -1.46 7.73
N PRO A 38 -11.88 -1.99 8.87
CA PRO A 38 -10.71 -2.87 8.89
C PRO A 38 -10.97 -4.19 8.15
N SER A 39 -12.20 -4.70 8.13
CA SER A 39 -12.54 -5.92 7.38
C SER A 39 -12.32 -5.77 5.87
N LEU A 40 -12.50 -4.54 5.36
CA LEU A 40 -12.39 -4.20 3.95
C LEU A 40 -10.97 -3.74 3.58
N LEU A 41 -10.37 -2.88 4.41
CA LEU A 41 -9.14 -2.16 4.06
C LEU A 41 -7.88 -2.71 4.74
N ALA A 42 -7.97 -3.39 5.89
CA ALA A 42 -6.76 -3.83 6.59
C ALA A 42 -5.99 -4.85 5.73
N ARG A 43 -4.69 -4.61 5.55
CA ARG A 43 -3.83 -5.41 4.68
C ARG A 43 -2.88 -6.34 5.43
N THR A 44 -2.79 -6.23 6.76
CA THR A 44 -1.80 -6.93 7.59
C THR A 44 -1.81 -8.45 7.39
N SER A 45 -2.98 -9.08 7.46
CA SER A 45 -3.10 -10.55 7.31
C SER A 45 -2.76 -10.99 5.90
N SER A 46 -3.21 -10.27 4.87
CA SER A 46 -2.85 -10.55 3.48
C SER A 46 -1.35 -10.38 3.22
N LEU A 47 -0.73 -9.34 3.78
CA LEU A 47 0.71 -9.13 3.69
C LEU A 47 1.48 -10.27 4.36
N SER A 48 1.07 -10.67 5.56
CA SER A 48 1.65 -11.79 6.31
C SER A 48 1.57 -13.09 5.50
N ALA A 49 0.41 -13.40 4.92
CA ALA A 49 0.22 -14.56 4.05
C ALA A 49 1.10 -14.51 2.79
N ASP A 50 1.23 -13.34 2.15
CA ASP A 50 2.09 -13.18 0.97
C ASP A 50 3.58 -13.34 1.31
N ILE A 51 4.05 -12.75 2.41
CA ILE A 51 5.43 -12.92 2.89
C ILE A 51 5.74 -14.39 3.12
N SER A 52 4.83 -15.09 3.79
CA SER A 52 4.96 -16.52 4.11
C SER A 52 5.00 -17.37 2.84
N HIS A 53 4.18 -17.03 1.84
CA HIS A 53 4.19 -17.68 0.54
C HIS A 53 5.55 -17.53 -0.17
N PHE A 54 6.11 -16.32 -0.22
CA PHE A 54 7.39 -16.09 -0.90
C PHE A 54 8.60 -16.68 -0.16
N LEU A 55 8.55 -16.70 1.17
CA LEU A 55 9.57 -17.35 1.99
C LEU A 55 9.37 -18.87 2.12
N GLN A 56 8.28 -19.41 1.58
CA GLN A 56 7.92 -20.83 1.61
C GLN A 56 7.93 -21.43 3.03
N LEU A 57 7.28 -20.74 3.96
CA LEU A 57 7.25 -21.13 5.36
C LEU A 57 5.86 -20.87 5.98
N PRO A 58 5.54 -21.52 7.12
CA PRO A 58 4.30 -21.26 7.86
C PRO A 58 4.14 -19.79 8.27
N GLU A 59 2.90 -19.31 8.35
CA GLU A 59 2.61 -17.89 8.62
C GLU A 59 3.02 -17.42 10.02
N ASP A 60 3.16 -18.31 10.98
CA ASP A 60 3.69 -18.01 12.30
C ASP A 60 5.24 -17.94 12.35
N ALA A 61 5.92 -18.45 11.32
CA ALA A 61 7.38 -18.57 11.30
C ALA A 61 8.11 -17.43 10.58
N TRP A 62 7.43 -16.63 9.75
CA TRP A 62 8.11 -15.66 8.85
C TRP A 62 8.85 -14.55 9.60
N LYS A 63 8.38 -14.20 10.81
CA LYS A 63 9.02 -13.19 11.66
C LYS A 63 10.37 -13.63 12.23
N SER A 64 10.64 -14.92 12.27
CA SER A 64 11.94 -15.46 12.69
C SER A 64 12.89 -15.67 11.51
N HIS A 65 12.42 -15.47 10.28
CA HIS A 65 13.24 -15.67 9.09
C HIS A 65 14.39 -14.63 9.03
N PRO A 66 15.63 -15.03 8.70
CA PRO A 66 16.79 -14.11 8.69
C PRO A 66 16.59 -12.85 7.85
N ILE A 67 15.85 -12.93 6.74
CA ILE A 67 15.53 -11.76 5.91
C ILE A 67 14.69 -10.73 6.68
N PHE A 68 13.66 -11.18 7.40
CA PHE A 68 12.84 -10.27 8.18
C PHE A 68 13.61 -9.69 9.36
N VAL A 69 14.37 -10.54 10.08
CA VAL A 69 15.25 -10.08 11.16
C VAL A 69 16.19 -9.01 10.65
N ASN A 70 16.89 -9.25 9.54
CA ASN A 70 17.80 -8.27 8.92
C ASN A 70 17.08 -6.98 8.49
N LEU A 71 15.86 -7.07 7.95
CA LEU A 71 15.06 -5.88 7.61
C LEU A 71 14.75 -5.04 8.85
N THR A 72 14.46 -5.68 9.99
CA THR A 72 14.15 -4.98 11.24
C THR A 72 15.39 -4.46 11.97
N THR A 73 16.51 -5.19 11.95
CA THR A 73 17.75 -4.78 12.63
C THR A 73 18.55 -3.76 11.82
N ASN A 74 18.55 -3.88 10.49
CA ASN A 74 19.22 -2.97 9.56
C ASN A 74 18.21 -2.17 8.74
N MET A 75 17.18 -1.63 9.42
CA MET A 75 16.12 -0.89 8.76
C MET A 75 16.66 0.37 8.09
N SER A 76 16.30 0.56 6.82
CA SER A 76 16.64 1.78 6.08
C SER A 76 16.11 3.01 6.82
N PRO A 77 16.90 4.11 6.95
CA PRO A 77 16.45 5.34 7.58
C PRO A 77 15.14 5.88 7.01
N VAL A 78 14.88 5.63 5.73
CA VAL A 78 13.66 6.06 5.05
C VAL A 78 12.43 5.29 5.53
N LEU A 79 12.56 3.97 5.70
CA LEU A 79 11.49 3.14 6.24
C LEU A 79 11.23 3.48 7.71
N SER A 80 12.29 3.66 8.50
CA SER A 80 12.20 4.09 9.90
C SER A 80 11.50 5.44 10.03
N ALA A 81 11.82 6.41 9.17
CA ALA A 81 11.19 7.73 9.17
C ALA A 81 9.69 7.67 8.85
N TYR A 82 9.29 6.79 7.92
CA TYR A 82 7.87 6.60 7.62
C TYR A 82 7.14 5.98 8.82
N ILE A 83 7.64 4.89 9.39
CA ILE A 83 7.02 4.24 10.56
C ILE A 83 6.92 5.22 11.75
N ALA A 84 8.01 5.93 12.04
CA ALA A 84 8.03 6.93 13.11
C ALA A 84 6.99 8.04 12.90
N ARG A 85 6.79 8.50 11.64
CA ARG A 85 5.74 9.48 11.34
C ARG A 85 4.35 8.92 11.63
N LEU A 86 4.05 7.69 11.21
CA LEU A 86 2.75 7.07 11.46
C LEU A 86 2.47 6.88 12.96
N GLN A 87 3.48 6.47 13.73
CA GLN A 87 3.37 6.32 15.18
C GLN A 87 3.16 7.67 15.86
N LEU A 88 3.90 8.70 15.46
CA LEU A 88 3.73 10.07 15.96
C LEU A 88 2.30 10.57 15.73
N LEU A 89 1.75 10.38 14.53
CA LEU A 89 0.37 10.77 14.22
C LEU A 89 -0.64 9.95 15.04
N SER A 90 -0.41 8.64 15.19
CA SER A 90 -1.29 7.74 15.94
C SER A 90 -1.29 7.96 17.44
N SER A 91 -0.24 8.52 18.01
CA SER A 91 -0.09 8.73 19.46
C SER A 91 -0.34 10.19 19.89
N ALA A 92 -0.54 11.09 18.94
CA ALA A 92 -0.85 12.49 19.24
C ALA A 92 -2.23 12.63 19.90
N SER A 93 -2.33 13.51 20.90
CA SER A 93 -3.56 13.75 21.65
C SER A 93 -4.61 14.52 20.86
N TYR A 94 -5.90 14.23 21.13
CA TYR A 94 -7.09 14.82 20.50
C TYR A 94 -7.38 16.25 21.00
N THR A 95 -6.50 17.20 20.73
CA THR A 95 -6.62 18.55 21.30
C THR A 95 -6.94 19.64 20.27
N SER A 96 -7.02 19.30 18.98
CA SER A 96 -7.20 20.29 17.91
C SER A 96 -7.83 19.67 16.66
N ALA A 97 -8.49 20.51 15.85
CA ALA A 97 -8.93 20.18 14.49
C ALA A 97 -7.77 19.81 13.52
N SER A 98 -6.52 19.87 13.99
CA SER A 98 -5.29 19.47 13.30
C SER A 98 -4.52 18.40 14.09
N ASP A 99 -5.21 17.56 14.85
CA ASP A 99 -4.57 16.49 15.61
C ASP A 99 -3.97 15.41 14.69
N GLY A 100 -3.03 14.65 15.25
CA GLY A 100 -2.34 13.59 14.51
C GLY A 100 -3.30 12.53 13.94
N PRO A 101 -4.34 12.09 14.68
CA PRO A 101 -5.33 11.15 14.15
C PRO A 101 -6.07 11.69 12.93
N THR A 102 -6.43 12.97 12.87
CA THR A 102 -6.97 13.59 11.65
C THR A 102 -5.99 13.48 10.47
N GLN A 103 -4.70 13.66 10.73
CA GLN A 103 -3.66 13.54 9.71
C GLN A 103 -3.39 12.09 9.27
N LEU A 104 -3.77 11.06 10.05
CA LEU A 104 -3.72 9.66 9.60
C LEU A 104 -4.62 9.41 8.38
N LEU A 105 -5.71 10.18 8.22
CA LEU A 105 -6.58 10.10 7.04
C LEU A 105 -5.80 10.34 5.75
N SER A 106 -4.79 11.21 5.78
CA SER A 106 -3.90 11.48 4.64
C SER A 106 -3.11 10.25 4.22
N HIS A 107 -2.57 9.49 5.19
CA HIS A 107 -1.86 8.25 4.88
C HIS A 107 -2.80 7.14 4.41
N ALA A 108 -3.99 7.05 5.01
CA ALA A 108 -5.03 6.13 4.57
C ALA A 108 -5.44 6.37 3.11
N TYR A 109 -5.66 7.64 2.76
CA TYR A 109 -5.96 8.09 1.40
C TYR A 109 -4.87 7.65 0.41
N VAL A 110 -3.61 8.02 0.71
CA VAL A 110 -2.47 7.71 -0.15
C VAL A 110 -2.33 6.23 -0.41
N ARG A 111 -2.50 5.41 0.64
CA ARG A 111 -2.30 3.97 0.57
C ARG A 111 -3.49 3.25 -0.07
N TYR A 112 -4.68 3.40 0.49
CA TYR A 112 -5.81 2.58 0.09
C TYR A 112 -6.33 2.92 -1.30
N LEU A 113 -6.36 4.19 -1.71
CA LEU A 113 -6.76 4.52 -3.09
C LEU A 113 -5.72 4.09 -4.12
N ALA A 114 -4.42 4.11 -3.77
CA ALA A 114 -3.40 3.55 -4.62
C ALA A 114 -3.61 2.03 -4.81
N ASP A 115 -3.85 1.29 -3.72
CA ASP A 115 -4.07 -0.16 -3.75
C ASP A 115 -5.33 -0.56 -4.55
N LEU A 116 -6.41 0.23 -4.44
CA LEU A 116 -7.67 0.05 -5.17
C LEU A 116 -7.62 0.55 -6.63
N GLY A 117 -6.60 1.33 -6.98
CA GLY A 117 -6.36 1.86 -8.32
C GLY A 117 -5.18 1.16 -8.97
N GLY A 118 -4.02 1.82 -8.97
CA GLY A 118 -2.79 1.32 -9.59
C GLY A 118 -2.31 -0.03 -9.02
N GLY A 119 -2.63 -0.33 -7.75
CA GLY A 119 -2.32 -1.61 -7.12
C GLY A 119 -2.91 -2.82 -7.84
N GLN A 120 -4.06 -2.67 -8.51
CA GLN A 120 -4.65 -3.74 -9.32
C GLN A 120 -3.81 -4.06 -10.56
N MET A 121 -3.19 -3.05 -11.18
CA MET A 121 -2.25 -3.25 -12.29
C MET A 121 -0.95 -3.87 -11.79
N VAL A 122 -0.44 -3.42 -10.65
CA VAL A 122 0.74 -4.00 -10.01
C VAL A 122 0.52 -5.48 -9.70
N ARG A 123 -0.62 -5.84 -9.11
CA ARG A 123 -1.02 -7.22 -8.85
C ARG A 123 -0.92 -8.08 -10.12
N TYR A 124 -1.46 -7.58 -11.23
CA TYR A 124 -1.37 -8.26 -12.52
C TYR A 124 0.08 -8.42 -12.99
N VAL A 125 0.88 -7.36 -12.91
CA VAL A 125 2.29 -7.38 -13.33
C VAL A 125 3.11 -8.38 -12.51
N ILE A 126 2.99 -8.36 -11.18
CA ILE A 126 3.71 -9.29 -10.29
C ILE A 126 3.31 -10.73 -10.62
N ALA A 127 2.01 -11.01 -10.62
CA ALA A 127 1.54 -12.37 -10.83
C ALA A 127 1.93 -12.92 -12.21
N THR A 128 1.96 -12.07 -13.23
CA THR A 128 2.46 -12.43 -14.56
C THR A 128 3.97 -12.67 -14.55
N ALA A 129 4.74 -11.75 -13.97
CA ALA A 129 6.20 -11.82 -13.98
C ALA A 129 6.76 -13.01 -13.18
N TYR A 130 6.03 -13.45 -12.16
CA TYR A 130 6.42 -14.55 -11.27
C TYR A 130 5.61 -15.84 -11.48
N ASP A 131 4.82 -15.91 -12.55
CA ASP A 131 3.96 -17.07 -12.87
C ASP A 131 3.14 -17.58 -11.66
N LEU A 132 2.58 -16.63 -10.90
CA LEU A 132 1.79 -16.99 -9.72
C LEU A 132 0.47 -17.62 -10.19
N LYS A 133 0.25 -18.88 -9.80
CA LYS A 133 -0.93 -19.67 -10.18
C LYS A 133 -2.21 -18.97 -9.72
N GLY A 134 -2.85 -18.27 -10.64
CA GLY A 134 -4.12 -17.58 -10.47
C GLY A 134 -4.80 -17.37 -11.81
N PRO A 135 -6.11 -17.07 -11.87
CA PRO A 135 -6.87 -17.00 -13.12
C PRO A 135 -6.58 -15.70 -13.92
N LEU A 136 -5.33 -15.22 -13.91
CA LEU A 136 -4.93 -13.93 -14.48
C LEU A 136 -4.59 -14.03 -15.97
N ARG A 137 -5.01 -15.09 -16.65
CA ARG A 137 -5.05 -15.06 -18.11
C ARG A 137 -6.16 -14.10 -18.52
N PRO A 138 -5.87 -13.12 -19.40
CA PRO A 138 -6.92 -12.47 -20.17
C PRO A 138 -7.73 -13.59 -20.83
N GLN A 139 -9.01 -13.71 -20.50
CA GLN A 139 -9.93 -14.60 -21.20
C GLN A 139 -10.11 -14.05 -22.62
N ILE A 140 -9.14 -14.28 -23.49
CA ILE A 140 -9.35 -14.18 -24.93
C ILE A 140 -10.26 -15.36 -25.25
N LYS A 141 -11.52 -15.04 -25.58
CA LYS A 141 -12.58 -15.99 -25.91
C LYS A 141 -12.08 -17.11 -26.84
N ALA A 142 -11.80 -18.28 -26.29
CA ALA A 142 -11.94 -19.51 -27.05
C ALA A 142 -13.41 -19.93 -26.90
N ASN A 143 -14.19 -19.67 -27.95
CA ASN A 143 -15.57 -20.15 -28.17
C ASN A 143 -16.67 -19.42 -27.37
N ALA A 144 -17.08 -18.25 -27.85
CA ALA A 144 -18.37 -17.64 -27.47
C ALA A 144 -19.46 -18.09 -28.47
N ALA A 145 -20.16 -19.17 -28.14
CA ALA A 145 -21.44 -19.51 -28.77
C ALA A 145 -22.66 -19.04 -27.95
N ASP A 146 -22.50 -18.69 -26.67
CA ASP A 146 -23.62 -18.21 -25.85
C ASP A 146 -23.41 -16.74 -25.44
N SER A 147 -23.98 -15.87 -26.25
CA SER A 147 -24.14 -14.44 -25.99
C SER A 147 -25.29 -14.21 -25.01
N ASN A 148 -24.97 -13.76 -23.79
CA ASN A 148 -25.77 -12.79 -23.02
C ASN A 148 -25.13 -12.32 -21.69
N SER A 149 -23.88 -12.68 -21.39
CA SER A 149 -23.13 -12.06 -20.28
C SER A 149 -22.23 -10.94 -20.80
N SER A 150 -22.57 -9.69 -20.51
CA SER A 150 -21.81 -8.49 -20.84
C SER A 150 -20.61 -8.25 -19.92
N ASP A 151 -20.25 -9.20 -19.04
CA ASP A 151 -19.16 -9.00 -18.07
C ASP A 151 -17.83 -9.56 -18.61
N GLN A 152 -17.20 -8.78 -19.49
CA GLN A 152 -15.84 -9.03 -20.00
C GLN A 152 -14.82 -8.70 -18.89
N THR A 153 -14.63 -9.62 -17.94
CA THR A 153 -13.62 -9.46 -16.90
C THR A 153 -12.23 -9.82 -17.44
N LEU A 154 -11.45 -8.82 -17.84
CA LEU A 154 -10.06 -8.98 -18.29
C LEU A 154 -9.11 -9.42 -17.15
N PHE A 155 -9.52 -9.24 -15.90
CA PHE A 155 -8.74 -9.56 -14.71
C PHE A 155 -9.55 -10.43 -13.75
N SER A 156 -8.98 -11.52 -13.26
CA SER A 156 -9.55 -12.27 -12.14
C SER A 156 -9.20 -11.59 -10.82
N TYR A 157 -10.20 -11.23 -10.02
CA TYR A 157 -10.03 -10.52 -8.74
C TYR A 157 -10.01 -11.45 -7.52
N GLY A 158 -9.97 -12.76 -7.72
CA GLY A 158 -9.86 -13.74 -6.63
C GLY A 158 -8.51 -13.70 -5.88
N PRO A 159 -8.43 -14.27 -4.67
CA PRO A 159 -7.16 -14.37 -3.96
C PRO A 159 -6.19 -15.24 -4.77
N VAL A 160 -5.02 -14.67 -5.08
CA VAL A 160 -3.89 -15.37 -5.70
C VAL A 160 -2.76 -15.33 -4.69
N GLN A 161 -2.25 -16.49 -4.29
CA GLN A 161 -1.18 -16.56 -3.30
C GLN A 161 0.03 -15.77 -3.79
N GLY A 162 0.68 -15.05 -2.87
CA GLY A 162 1.79 -14.17 -3.19
C GLY A 162 1.36 -12.79 -3.71
N VAL A 163 0.08 -12.52 -3.95
CA VAL A 163 -0.43 -11.16 -4.23
C VAL A 163 -1.80 -10.91 -3.59
N THR A 164 -2.09 -11.60 -2.47
CA THR A 164 -3.35 -11.45 -1.73
C THR A 164 -3.48 -10.08 -1.08
N PHE A 165 -2.38 -9.34 -0.89
CA PHE A 165 -2.36 -7.95 -0.43
C PHE A 165 -3.29 -7.05 -1.26
N TYR A 166 -3.29 -7.23 -2.58
CA TYR A 166 -4.11 -6.47 -3.52
C TYR A 166 -5.52 -7.04 -3.72
N ALA A 167 -5.86 -8.15 -3.05
CA ALA A 167 -7.19 -8.73 -3.11
C ALA A 167 -8.10 -8.05 -2.08
N PHE A 168 -9.18 -7.44 -2.55
CA PHE A 168 -10.21 -6.83 -1.71
C PHE A 168 -11.46 -7.70 -1.67
N ARG A 169 -12.23 -7.60 -0.59
CA ARG A 169 -13.55 -8.21 -0.47
C ARG A 169 -14.62 -7.20 -0.92
N SER A 170 -15.76 -7.70 -1.36
CA SER A 170 -16.93 -6.86 -1.62
C SER A 170 -17.40 -6.17 -0.33
N ILE A 171 -18.01 -4.99 -0.46
CA ILE A 171 -18.52 -4.22 0.70
C ILE A 171 -19.61 -5.00 1.44
N HIS A 172 -20.45 -5.72 0.68
CA HIS A 172 -21.65 -6.37 1.22
C HIS A 172 -21.55 -7.90 1.26
N SER A 173 -20.38 -8.46 0.94
CA SER A 173 -20.20 -9.92 0.97
C SER A 173 -18.75 -10.32 1.22
N ASN A 174 -18.56 -11.54 1.72
CA ASN A 174 -17.22 -12.13 1.90
C ASN A 174 -16.57 -12.57 0.59
N LYS A 175 -17.20 -12.32 -0.56
CA LYS A 175 -16.66 -12.69 -1.88
C LYS A 175 -15.55 -11.70 -2.29
N PRO A 176 -14.60 -12.14 -3.12
CA PRO A 176 -13.63 -11.23 -3.73
C PRO A 176 -14.33 -10.11 -4.52
N ALA A 177 -13.86 -8.87 -4.37
CA ALA A 177 -14.38 -7.70 -5.08
C ALA A 177 -14.01 -7.78 -6.56
N ASN A 178 -15.00 -7.76 -7.46
CA ASN A 178 -14.75 -7.54 -8.89
C ASN A 178 -14.45 -6.05 -9.18
N GLN A 179 -14.20 -5.70 -10.45
CA GLN A 179 -13.90 -4.31 -10.84
C GLN A 179 -14.99 -3.31 -10.43
N GLY A 180 -16.27 -3.70 -10.54
CA GLY A 180 -17.40 -2.87 -10.11
C GLY A 180 -17.37 -2.61 -8.61
N GLU A 181 -17.12 -3.65 -7.80
CA GLU A 181 -16.97 -3.55 -6.35
C GLU A 181 -15.75 -2.70 -5.96
N ILE A 182 -14.60 -2.85 -6.63
CA ILE A 182 -13.43 -1.98 -6.41
C ILE A 182 -13.78 -0.51 -6.63
N ASN A 183 -14.56 -0.19 -7.67
CA ASN A 183 -15.02 1.17 -7.92
C ASN A 183 -15.98 1.67 -6.82
N ARG A 184 -16.88 0.81 -6.33
CA ARG A 184 -17.76 1.13 -5.19
C ARG A 184 -16.97 1.37 -3.91
N ILE A 185 -15.93 0.58 -3.63
CA ILE A 185 -15.06 0.76 -2.46
C ILE A 185 -14.34 2.10 -2.54
N LYS A 186 -13.79 2.47 -3.71
CA LYS A 186 -13.17 3.78 -3.90
C LYS A 186 -14.15 4.92 -3.65
N LEU A 187 -15.37 4.81 -4.18
CA LEU A 187 -16.40 5.82 -3.99
C LEU A 187 -16.79 5.94 -2.52
N TRP A 188 -17.09 4.81 -1.86
CA TRP A 188 -17.38 4.77 -0.42
C TRP A 188 -16.28 5.43 0.41
N PHE A 189 -15.01 5.12 0.14
CA PHE A 189 -13.89 5.73 0.85
C PHE A 189 -13.80 7.25 0.61
N LYS A 190 -13.99 7.68 -0.64
CA LYS A 190 -14.01 9.10 -1.03
C LYS A 190 -15.17 9.85 -0.36
N ASP A 191 -16.36 9.26 -0.28
CA ASP A 191 -17.53 9.83 0.41
C ASP A 191 -17.31 9.92 1.93
N GLY A 192 -16.65 8.92 2.51
CA GLY A 192 -16.22 8.94 3.90
C GLY A 192 -15.25 10.10 4.19
N MET A 193 -14.28 10.34 3.30
CA MET A 193 -13.38 11.49 3.40
C MET A 193 -14.09 12.83 3.22
N ASN A 194 -15.06 12.92 2.32
CA ASN A 194 -15.87 14.13 2.15
C ASN A 194 -16.61 14.46 3.44
N SER A 195 -17.26 13.45 4.05
CA SER A 195 -17.97 13.59 5.32
C SER A 195 -17.02 14.02 6.46
N ALA A 196 -15.80 13.48 6.51
CA ALA A 196 -14.78 13.93 7.45
C ALA A 196 -14.35 15.39 7.17
N GLY A 197 -14.20 15.76 5.90
CA GLY A 197 -13.86 17.11 5.48
C GLY A 197 -14.93 18.15 5.82
N GLU A 198 -16.22 17.80 5.79
CA GLU A 198 -17.32 18.69 6.20
C GLU A 198 -17.29 19.03 7.69
N LYS A 199 -16.86 18.08 8.53
CA LYS A 199 -16.64 18.29 9.97
C LYS A 199 -15.39 19.13 10.27
N LEU A 200 -14.50 19.28 9.29
CA LEU A 200 -13.24 19.98 9.44
C LEU A 200 -13.32 21.43 8.94
N GLY A 201 -12.86 22.35 9.78
CA GLY A 201 -12.57 23.72 9.35
C GLY A 201 -11.38 23.79 8.39
N ILE A 202 -11.14 24.99 7.85
CA ILE A 202 -10.04 25.27 6.90
C ILE A 202 -8.67 24.80 7.44
N VAL A 203 -8.44 24.94 8.75
CA VAL A 203 -7.19 24.52 9.40
C VAL A 203 -6.97 23.00 9.28
N GLY A 204 -7.99 22.20 9.60
CA GLY A 204 -7.91 20.74 9.48
C GLY A 204 -7.75 20.25 8.04
N LYS A 205 -8.51 20.84 7.11
CA LYS A 205 -8.36 20.58 5.67
C LYS A 205 -6.94 20.86 5.17
N ARG A 206 -6.33 21.97 5.61
CA ARG A 206 -4.94 22.32 5.27
C ARG A 206 -3.94 21.35 5.91
N ALA A 207 -4.17 20.93 7.15
CA ALA A 207 -3.33 19.94 7.82
C ALA A 207 -3.34 18.59 7.09
N ILE A 208 -4.52 18.15 6.62
CA ILE A 208 -4.66 16.94 5.78
C ILE A 208 -3.85 17.11 4.50
N LEU A 209 -4.02 18.21 3.76
CA LEU A 209 -3.28 18.46 2.51
C LEU A 209 -1.77 18.43 2.69
N SER A 210 -1.28 19.11 3.72
CA SER A 210 0.14 19.13 4.05
C SER A 210 0.64 17.72 4.33
N GLU A 211 -0.14 16.92 5.07
CA GLU A 211 0.24 15.54 5.38
C GLU A 211 0.13 14.61 4.18
N VAL A 212 -0.82 14.83 3.26
CA VAL A 212 -0.89 14.08 2.00
C VAL A 212 0.43 14.28 1.25
N LYS A 213 0.91 15.52 1.09
CA LYS A 213 2.22 15.77 0.45
C LYS A 213 3.35 15.03 1.17
N LYS A 214 3.35 15.04 2.51
CA LYS A 214 4.38 14.33 3.30
C LYS A 214 4.31 12.82 3.10
N ALA A 215 3.12 12.24 3.09
CA ALA A 215 2.90 10.83 2.82
C ALA A 215 3.41 10.45 1.42
N TYR A 216 3.11 11.27 0.41
CA TYR A 216 3.65 11.10 -0.95
C TYR A 216 5.19 11.11 -0.96
N GLU A 217 5.82 12.10 -0.30
CA GLU A 217 7.28 12.20 -0.17
C GLU A 217 7.90 10.97 0.51
N LEU A 218 7.30 10.50 1.60
CA LEU A 218 7.79 9.33 2.34
C LEU A 218 7.69 8.04 1.51
N ASN A 219 6.57 7.81 0.80
CA ASN A 219 6.44 6.66 -0.09
C ASN A 219 7.41 6.76 -1.28
N GLY A 220 7.61 7.96 -1.84
CA GLY A 220 8.53 8.21 -2.96
C GLY A 220 9.99 8.00 -2.57
N ALA A 221 10.41 8.49 -1.41
CA ALA A 221 11.73 8.24 -0.86
C ALA A 221 11.95 6.74 -0.60
N LEU A 222 10.91 6.04 -0.09
CA LEU A 222 10.99 4.61 0.15
C LEU A 222 11.24 3.86 -1.17
N LEU A 223 10.47 4.14 -2.22
CA LEU A 223 10.71 3.60 -3.57
C LEU A 223 12.13 3.84 -4.07
N ALA A 224 12.61 5.07 -3.92
CA ALA A 224 13.92 5.45 -4.39
C ALA A 224 15.02 4.64 -3.68
N SER A 225 14.87 4.40 -2.38
CA SER A 225 15.81 3.58 -1.60
C SER A 225 15.85 2.10 -2.01
N LEU A 226 14.84 1.64 -2.75
CA LEU A 226 14.70 0.25 -3.18
C LEU A 226 15.26 0.02 -4.59
N ARG A 227 15.61 1.08 -5.32
CA ARG A 227 16.32 0.97 -6.59
C ARG A 227 17.79 0.71 -6.29
N GLU A 228 18.36 -0.36 -6.85
CA GLU A 228 19.83 -0.52 -6.83
C GLU A 228 20.46 0.73 -7.46
N PRO A 229 21.56 1.27 -6.90
CA PRO A 229 22.32 2.29 -7.59
C PRO A 229 22.76 1.69 -8.92
N ALA A 230 22.36 2.33 -10.03
CA ALA A 230 22.79 1.91 -11.36
C ALA A 230 24.30 1.73 -11.30
N ALA A 231 24.76 0.49 -11.49
CA ALA A 231 26.17 0.16 -11.46
C ALA A 231 26.90 1.24 -12.27
N SER A 232 27.76 1.99 -11.60
CA SER A 232 28.61 3.00 -12.22
C SER A 232 29.20 2.34 -13.45
N SER A 233 28.77 2.78 -14.62
CA SER A 233 29.33 2.35 -15.89
C SER A 233 30.80 2.76 -15.86
N VAL A 234 31.66 1.80 -15.50
CA VAL A 234 33.09 1.92 -15.69
C VAL A 234 33.26 2.07 -17.19
N ASP A 235 33.64 3.28 -17.58
CA ASP A 235 33.94 3.67 -18.94
C ASP A 235 35.18 2.88 -19.38
N HIS A 236 34.97 1.85 -20.18
CA HIS A 236 36.02 1.21 -20.96
C HIS A 236 35.64 1.32 -22.43
N SER A 237 36.34 2.25 -23.07
CA SER A 237 36.48 2.43 -24.50
C SER A 237 36.93 1.15 -25.20
N ASP A 238 36.48 1.02 -26.45
CA ASP A 238 36.90 0.09 -27.52
C ASP A 238 36.57 -1.41 -27.36
N ASP A 239 35.58 -1.90 -28.12
CA ASP A 239 35.81 -2.36 -29.51
C ASP A 239 34.50 -2.98 -30.07
N SER A 240 34.32 -2.78 -31.36
CA SER A 240 33.25 -3.24 -32.22
C SER A 240 33.10 -4.77 -32.26
N SER A 241 32.04 -5.31 -31.66
CA SER A 241 31.53 -6.64 -32.02
C SER A 241 30.06 -6.81 -31.63
N VAL A 242 29.31 -7.42 -32.54
CA VAL A 242 27.86 -7.67 -32.51
C VAL A 242 27.44 -8.33 -31.19
N LYS A 243 26.68 -7.61 -30.35
CA LYS A 243 26.12 -8.18 -29.11
C LYS A 243 24.89 -9.04 -29.42
N PRO A 244 24.86 -10.32 -29.02
CA PRO A 244 23.64 -11.12 -29.08
C PRO A 244 22.61 -10.56 -28.08
N LYS A 245 21.33 -10.63 -28.48
CA LYS A 245 20.17 -10.26 -27.66
C LYS A 245 20.28 -10.95 -26.28
N PRO A 246 20.26 -10.20 -25.16
CA PRO A 246 20.41 -10.80 -23.84
C PRO A 246 19.25 -11.77 -23.59
N LYS A 247 19.58 -13.05 -23.41
CA LYS A 247 18.64 -14.03 -22.87
C LYS A 247 18.31 -13.61 -21.43
N PRO A 248 17.04 -13.64 -21.01
CA PRO A 248 16.68 -13.36 -19.62
C PRO A 248 17.33 -14.43 -18.73
N ASN A 249 18.39 -14.02 -18.04
CA ASN A 249 19.02 -14.74 -16.95
C ASN A 249 18.00 -14.91 -15.83
N THR A 250 17.33 -16.06 -15.89
CA THR A 250 16.31 -16.52 -14.96
C THR A 250 17.00 -17.09 -13.74
N SER A 251 17.48 -16.22 -12.85
CA SER A 251 17.66 -16.55 -11.44
C SER A 251 17.83 -15.25 -10.64
N ALA A 252 16.78 -14.43 -10.57
CA ALA A 252 16.69 -13.50 -9.46
C ALA A 252 16.63 -14.35 -8.19
N SER A 253 17.63 -14.22 -7.31
CA SER A 253 17.65 -14.91 -6.02
C SER A 253 16.30 -14.68 -5.31
N PRO A 254 15.70 -15.69 -4.65
CA PRO A 254 14.48 -15.54 -3.86
C PRO A 254 14.54 -14.35 -2.88
N VAL A 255 15.74 -14.01 -2.41
CA VAL A 255 16.04 -12.85 -1.57
C VAL A 255 15.75 -11.53 -2.29
N ARG A 256 16.14 -11.39 -3.56
CA ARG A 256 15.85 -10.20 -4.38
C ARG A 256 14.36 -10.08 -4.66
N ILE A 257 13.67 -11.21 -4.83
CA ILE A 257 12.22 -11.26 -5.04
C ILE A 257 11.49 -10.78 -3.79
N VAL A 258 11.86 -11.27 -2.60
CA VAL A 258 11.26 -10.85 -1.32
C VAL A 258 11.57 -9.38 -1.01
N ILE A 259 12.79 -8.91 -1.27
CA ILE A 259 13.15 -7.49 -1.09
C ILE A 259 12.40 -6.60 -2.08
N VAL A 260 12.33 -6.99 -3.36
CA VAL A 260 11.56 -6.28 -4.38
C VAL A 260 10.07 -6.32 -4.06
N LEU A 261 9.54 -7.39 -3.47
CA LEU A 261 8.13 -7.48 -3.09
C LEU A 261 7.81 -6.68 -1.84
N PHE A 262 8.63 -6.74 -0.79
CA PHE A 262 8.51 -5.82 0.35
C PHE A 262 8.60 -4.36 -0.11
N ALA A 263 9.55 -4.08 -1.01
CA ALA A 263 9.71 -2.80 -1.68
C ALA A 263 8.45 -2.38 -2.42
N VAL A 264 7.98 -3.19 -3.36
CA VAL A 264 6.75 -3.06 -4.15
C VAL A 264 5.54 -2.83 -3.21
N TYR A 265 5.30 -3.71 -2.24
CA TYR A 265 4.20 -3.61 -1.27
C TYR A 265 4.25 -2.35 -0.42
N LEU A 266 5.44 -1.87 -0.07
CA LEU A 266 5.61 -0.65 0.71
C LEU A 266 5.68 0.62 -0.15
N ALA A 267 5.91 0.52 -1.45
CA ALA A 267 6.39 1.66 -2.23
C ALA A 267 5.52 1.96 -3.48
N HIS A 268 4.45 1.24 -3.80
CA HIS A 268 3.67 1.48 -5.04
C HIS A 268 2.82 2.75 -5.13
N PHE A 269 3.50 3.88 -5.20
CA PHE A 269 2.94 5.20 -5.09
C PHE A 269 3.13 6.07 -6.37
N VAL A 270 4.11 5.78 -7.25
CA VAL A 270 4.45 6.69 -8.37
C VAL A 270 3.53 6.59 -9.61
N TRP A 271 2.63 5.61 -9.72
CA TRP A 271 1.79 5.45 -10.93
C TRP A 271 0.33 5.91 -10.80
N SER A 272 -0.19 6.23 -9.61
CA SER A 272 -1.63 6.46 -9.43
C SER A 272 -2.10 7.91 -9.32
N THR A 273 -1.24 8.92 -9.44
CA THR A 273 -1.74 10.29 -9.67
C THR A 273 -2.08 10.48 -11.13
N SER A 274 -3.31 10.14 -11.51
CA SER A 274 -3.93 10.90 -12.59
C SER A 274 -4.02 12.37 -12.13
N VAL A 275 -3.83 13.32 -13.05
CA VAL A 275 -4.06 14.75 -12.80
C VAL A 275 -5.48 14.98 -12.24
N ALA A 276 -6.43 14.09 -12.59
CA ALA A 276 -7.81 14.12 -12.11
C ALA A 276 -7.96 13.85 -10.60
N ASP A 277 -7.14 13.00 -9.97
CA ASP A 277 -7.24 12.74 -8.52
C ASP A 277 -6.69 13.90 -7.69
N LEU A 278 -5.62 14.57 -8.15
CA LEU A 278 -5.12 15.81 -7.53
C LEU A 278 -6.08 16.99 -7.75
N GLN A 279 -6.74 17.05 -8.92
CA GLN A 279 -7.81 18.01 -9.20
C GLN A 279 -9.06 17.76 -8.34
N TRP A 280 -9.40 16.49 -8.07
CA TRP A 280 -10.50 16.12 -7.17
C TRP A 280 -10.21 16.56 -5.73
N ILE A 281 -9.00 16.28 -5.21
CA ILE A 281 -8.56 16.72 -3.88
C ILE A 281 -8.63 18.24 -3.76
N THR A 282 -8.03 18.95 -4.73
CA THR A 282 -8.00 20.42 -4.70
C THR A 282 -9.41 20.99 -4.83
N SER A 283 -10.27 20.45 -5.70
CA SER A 283 -11.67 20.87 -5.84
C SER A 283 -12.48 20.71 -4.55
N ILE A 284 -12.32 19.61 -3.82
CA ILE A 284 -13.06 19.36 -2.57
C ILE A 284 -12.57 20.22 -1.42
N LEU A 285 -11.25 20.39 -1.30
CA LEU A 285 -10.67 21.12 -0.18
C LEU A 285 -10.69 22.64 -0.39
N THR A 286 -11.01 23.09 -1.60
CA THR A 286 -11.25 24.50 -1.94
C THR A 286 -12.73 24.86 -2.15
N ARG A 287 -13.65 23.88 -2.17
CA ARG A 287 -15.09 24.17 -2.10
C ARG A 287 -15.36 24.96 -0.83
N ARG A 288 -15.70 26.23 -1.01
CA ARG A 288 -16.09 27.15 0.07
C ARG A 288 -17.25 26.52 0.83
N ALA A 289 -17.15 26.53 2.16
CA ALA A 289 -18.32 26.47 3.02
C ALA A 289 -19.24 27.65 2.71
#